data_AF-A0A1I0ZUB7-F1
#
_entry.id   AF-A0A1I0ZUB7-F1
#
_cell.length_a   1.000
_cell.length_b   1.000
_cell.length_c   1.000
_cell.angle_alpha   90.00
_cell.angle_beta   90.00
_cell.angle_gamma   90.00
#
_symmetry.space_group_name_H-M   'P 1'
#
loop_
_entity.id
_entity.type
_entity.pdbx_description
1 polymer ?
#
loop_
_entity_poly.entity_id
_entity_poly.type
_entity_poly.pdbx_seq_one_letter_code
_entity_poly.pdbx_strand_id
1 'polypeptide(L)'
;MVRLLRLIALVAGVVLVVAACSSPEGAVGAEIVDPDEVTLGDTVVAFYLSPDSEVEKSGTEKRPAYLVLVQADGGTRLIETSGMNEPHIAWSERGLFFSDDTRDYILGKDGLARFGNEKSGLQ
;
A
#
# COMPACT_ATOMS: atom_id res chain seq x y z
N MET A 1 -33.61 20.59 -37.44
CA MET A 1 -32.18 20.57 -37.03
C MET A 1 -31.97 20.83 -35.53
N VAL A 2 -32.50 21.90 -34.94
CA VAL A 2 -32.23 22.29 -33.54
C VAL A 2 -32.70 21.26 -32.48
N ARG A 3 -33.81 20.54 -32.71
CA ARG A 3 -34.31 19.50 -31.79
C ARG A 3 -33.41 18.25 -31.73
N LEU A 4 -32.76 17.89 -32.84
CA LEU A 4 -31.88 16.72 -32.92
C LEU A 4 -30.56 16.98 -32.18
N LEU A 5 -30.00 18.20 -32.30
CA LEU A 5 -28.83 18.66 -31.55
C LEU A 5 -29.07 18.70 -30.03
N ARG A 6 -30.28 19.10 -29.60
CA ARG A 6 -30.66 19.11 -28.17
C ARG A 6 -30.79 17.70 -27.59
N LEU A 7 -31.27 16.74 -28.38
CA LEU A 7 -31.36 15.33 -27.97
C LEU A 7 -29.96 14.70 -27.81
N ILE A 8 -29.04 14.99 -28.74
CA ILE A 8 -27.64 14.49 -28.67
C ILE A 8 -26.91 15.06 -27.44
N ALA A 9 -27.09 16.35 -27.14
CA ALA A 9 -26.48 16.98 -25.96
C ALA A 9 -27.02 16.39 -24.64
N LEU A 10 -28.31 16.03 -24.60
CA LEU A 10 -28.93 15.42 -23.42
C LEU A 10 -28.38 13.99 -23.18
N VAL A 11 -28.22 13.21 -24.25
CA VAL A 11 -27.68 11.84 -24.17
C VAL A 11 -26.20 11.86 -23.77
N ALA A 12 -25.40 12.76 -24.33
CA ALA A 12 -24.00 12.91 -23.95
C ALA A 12 -23.83 13.35 -22.47
N GLY A 13 -24.70 14.23 -21.98
CA GLY A 13 -24.69 14.66 -20.58
C GLY A 13 -25.06 13.55 -19.60
N VAL A 14 -26.00 12.66 -19.96
CA VAL A 14 -26.39 11.53 -19.10
C VAL A 14 -25.27 10.51 -19.00
N VAL A 15 -24.57 10.18 -20.09
CA VAL A 15 -23.46 9.19 -20.08
C VAL A 15 -22.28 9.66 -19.20
N LEU A 16 -21.97 10.96 -19.19
CA LEU A 16 -20.91 11.52 -18.34
C LEU A 16 -21.23 11.47 -16.84
N VAL A 17 -22.51 11.56 -16.46
CA VAL A 17 -22.93 11.50 -15.04
C VAL A 17 -22.87 10.07 -14.50
N VAL A 18 -23.19 9.06 -15.33
CA VAL A 18 -23.14 7.65 -14.84
C VAL A 18 -21.70 7.16 -14.63
N ALA A 19 -20.75 7.61 -15.45
CA ALA A 19 -19.33 7.24 -15.30
C ALA A 19 -18.65 7.89 -14.09
N ALA A 20 -19.19 9.01 -13.57
CA ALA A 20 -18.66 9.69 -12.40
C ALA A 20 -19.22 9.14 -11.07
N CYS A 21 -20.33 8.40 -11.11
CA CYS A 21 -20.97 7.82 -9.93
C CYS A 21 -20.86 6.29 -9.86
N SER A 22 -20.36 5.63 -10.90
CA SER A 22 -19.76 4.31 -10.73
C SER A 22 -18.45 4.50 -9.97
N SER A 23 -18.53 4.43 -8.63
CA SER A 23 -17.38 3.95 -7.85
C SER A 23 -16.86 2.74 -8.60
N PRO A 24 -15.58 2.69 -8.99
CA PRO A 24 -15.05 1.51 -9.66
C PRO A 24 -15.47 0.30 -8.81
N GLU A 25 -16.06 -0.72 -9.43
CA GLU A 25 -16.50 -1.96 -8.78
C GLU A 25 -15.31 -2.77 -8.19
N GLY A 26 -14.18 -2.12 -7.94
CA GLY A 26 -13.23 -2.48 -6.90
C GLY A 26 -13.24 -1.37 -5.87
N ALA A 27 -13.93 -1.58 -4.73
CA ALA A 27 -13.32 -1.12 -3.48
C ALA A 27 -11.87 -1.62 -3.56
N VAL A 28 -10.90 -0.70 -3.58
CA VAL A 28 -9.47 -1.00 -3.76
C VAL A 28 -9.09 -2.01 -2.68
N GLY A 29 -9.23 -3.28 -3.01
CA GLY A 29 -8.90 -4.39 -2.16
C GLY A 29 -7.39 -4.37 -2.14
N ALA A 30 -6.85 -3.75 -1.10
CA ALA A 30 -5.45 -3.83 -0.75
C ALA A 30 -4.98 -5.28 -0.93
N GLU A 31 -4.17 -5.52 -1.96
CA GLU A 31 -3.67 -6.86 -2.27
C GLU A 31 -2.54 -7.15 -1.29
N ILE A 32 -2.74 -8.14 -0.40
CA ILE A 32 -1.65 -8.65 0.43
C ILE A 32 -0.82 -9.57 -0.45
N VAL A 33 0.41 -9.16 -0.73
CA VAL A 33 1.32 -9.85 -1.65
C VAL A 33 2.38 -10.64 -0.90
N ASP A 34 2.85 -11.72 -1.51
CA ASP A 34 4.00 -12.46 -0.98
C ASP A 34 5.26 -11.56 -1.03
N PRO A 35 5.95 -11.34 0.10
CA PRO A 35 7.18 -10.55 0.13
C PRO A 35 8.30 -11.10 -0.77
N ASP A 36 8.28 -12.38 -1.15
CA ASP A 36 9.28 -12.96 -2.07
C ASP A 36 8.96 -12.70 -3.56
N GLU A 37 7.73 -12.31 -3.88
CA GLU A 37 7.28 -12.03 -5.26
C GLU A 37 7.13 -10.52 -5.56
N VAL A 38 7.17 -9.68 -4.52
CA VAL A 38 6.99 -8.24 -4.66
C VAL A 38 8.28 -7.53 -5.07
N THR A 39 8.15 -6.58 -5.99
CA THR A 39 9.19 -5.63 -6.36
C THR A 39 8.71 -4.21 -6.11
N LEU A 40 9.63 -3.24 -6.06
CA LEU A 40 9.29 -1.84 -5.83
C LEU A 40 8.43 -1.24 -6.96
N GLY A 41 8.60 -1.71 -8.19
CA GLY A 41 7.80 -1.27 -9.35
C GLY A 41 7.71 0.25 -9.49
N ASP A 42 6.51 0.73 -9.83
CA ASP A 42 6.17 2.15 -9.98
C ASP A 42 5.59 2.73 -8.69
N THR A 43 6.04 2.24 -7.53
CA THR A 43 5.59 2.76 -6.22
C THR A 43 6.00 4.22 -6.07
N VAL A 44 5.01 5.07 -5.76
CA VAL A 44 5.20 6.52 -5.58
C VAL A 44 5.08 6.96 -4.12
N VAL A 45 4.39 6.18 -3.29
CA VAL A 45 4.25 6.44 -1.84
C VAL A 45 4.40 5.13 -1.08
N ALA A 46 5.09 5.19 0.05
CA ALA A 46 5.19 4.08 0.99
C ALA A 46 4.96 4.58 2.43
N PHE A 47 4.18 3.82 3.19
CA PHE A 47 3.93 4.06 4.61
C PHE A 47 3.66 2.74 5.32
N TYR A 48 3.71 2.73 6.65
CA TYR A 48 3.32 1.56 7.43
C TYR A 48 1.92 1.72 8.02
N LEU A 49 1.27 0.59 8.24
CA LEU A 49 0.05 0.50 9.04
C LEU A 49 0.28 -0.56 10.12
N SER A 50 0.35 -0.12 11.37
CA SER A 50 0.50 -1.01 12.53
C SER A 50 -0.66 -0.82 13.52
N PRO A 51 -0.99 -1.86 14.29
CA PRO A 51 -1.87 -1.73 15.44
C PRO A 51 -1.31 -0.71 16.44
N ASP A 52 -2.19 -0.07 17.20
CA ASP A 52 -1.76 0.74 18.33
C ASP A 52 -0.98 -0.13 19.34
N SER A 53 0.19 0.36 19.73
CA SER A 53 1.09 -0.23 20.73
C SER A 53 0.40 -0.62 22.05
N GLU A 54 -0.63 0.09 22.50
CA GLU A 54 -1.36 -0.23 23.74
C GLU A 54 -2.34 -1.39 23.56
N VAL A 55 -2.83 -1.57 22.33
CA VAL A 55 -3.72 -2.68 21.93
C VAL A 55 -2.91 -3.97 21.74
N GLU A 56 -1.68 -3.88 21.22
CA GLU A 56 -0.74 -5.02 21.13
C GLU A 56 -0.39 -5.59 22.51
N LYS A 57 -0.11 -4.73 23.51
CA LYS A 57 0.27 -5.17 24.88
C LYS A 57 -0.85 -5.89 25.63
N SER A 58 -2.11 -5.60 25.28
CA SER A 58 -3.30 -6.07 25.99
C SER A 58 -3.98 -7.27 25.31
N GLY A 59 -3.61 -7.56 24.05
CA GLY A 59 -4.20 -8.62 23.24
C GLY A 59 -3.52 -9.97 23.44
N THR A 60 -4.29 -11.06 23.37
CA THR A 60 -3.75 -12.43 23.34
C THR A 60 -3.29 -12.83 21.92
N GLU A 61 -3.68 -12.07 20.89
CA GLU A 61 -3.29 -12.27 19.50
C GLU A 61 -2.55 -11.05 18.96
N LYS A 62 -1.37 -11.29 18.37
CA LYS A 62 -0.59 -10.25 17.67
C LYS A 62 -1.32 -9.88 16.38
N ARG A 63 -1.64 -8.60 16.22
CA ARG A 63 -2.30 -8.13 14.99
C ARG A 63 -1.23 -7.85 13.93
N PRO A 64 -1.51 -8.09 12.65
CA PRO A 64 -0.53 -7.87 11.60
C PRO A 64 -0.20 -6.38 11.44
N ALA A 65 1.05 -6.09 11.10
CA ALA A 65 1.50 -4.79 10.63
C ALA A 65 1.90 -4.89 9.16
N TYR A 66 1.70 -3.82 8.40
CA TYR A 66 1.88 -3.83 6.96
C TYR A 66 2.78 -2.70 6.49
N LEU A 67 3.64 -2.98 5.50
CA LEU A 67 4.15 -1.97 4.59
C LEU A 67 3.14 -1.80 3.46
N VAL A 68 2.67 -0.57 3.26
CA VAL A 68 1.74 -0.19 2.21
C VAL A 68 2.50 0.49 1.09
N LEU A 69 2.37 -0.02 -0.13
CA LEU A 69 2.94 0.52 -1.35
C LEU A 69 1.82 1.05 -2.24
N VAL A 70 1.84 2.35 -2.54
CA VAL A 70 0.90 2.98 -3.46
C VAL A 70 1.58 3.13 -4.81
N GLN A 71 1.00 2.49 -5.83
CA GLN A 71 1.46 2.52 -7.21
C GLN A 71 1.05 3.83 -7.90
N ALA A 72 1.75 4.21 -8.97
CA ALA A 72 1.47 5.42 -9.74
C ALA A 72 0.04 5.48 -10.33
N ASP A 73 -0.59 4.32 -10.56
CA ASP A 73 -1.97 4.20 -11.03
C ASP A 73 -3.03 4.31 -9.91
N GLY A 74 -2.59 4.48 -8.65
CA GLY A 74 -3.43 4.52 -7.47
C GLY A 74 -3.72 3.15 -6.84
N GLY A 75 -3.23 2.06 -7.44
CA GLY A 75 -3.31 0.72 -6.86
C GLY A 75 -2.49 0.61 -5.57
N THR A 76 -2.89 -0.32 -4.69
CA THR A 76 -2.20 -0.55 -3.42
C THR A 76 -1.80 -2.01 -3.26
N ARG A 77 -0.56 -2.23 -2.80
CA ARG A 77 -0.03 -3.53 -2.41
C ARG A 77 0.43 -3.48 -0.96
N LEU A 78 0.12 -4.52 -0.21
CA LEU A 78 0.45 -4.64 1.20
C LEU A 78 1.41 -5.79 1.39
N ILE A 79 2.49 -5.55 2.14
CA ILE A 79 3.41 -6.58 2.57
C ILE A 79 3.22 -6.74 4.08
N GLU A 80 2.76 -7.92 4.50
CA GLU A 80 2.67 -8.25 5.92
C GLU A 80 4.07 -8.36 6.53
N THR A 81 4.22 -7.84 7.74
CA THR A 81 5.49 -7.80 8.48
C THR A 81 5.32 -8.45 9.84
N SER A 82 6.43 -8.82 10.47
CA SER A 82 6.40 -9.45 11.80
C SER A 82 5.98 -8.50 12.93
N GLY A 83 5.75 -7.21 12.63
CA GLY A 83 5.46 -6.13 13.56
C GLY A 83 6.28 -4.89 13.23
N MET A 84 5.83 -3.71 13.64
CA MET A 84 6.45 -2.43 13.29
C MET A 84 6.37 -1.46 14.47
N ASN A 85 6.87 -1.88 15.64
CA ASN A 85 6.83 -1.06 16.86
C ASN A 85 7.74 0.17 16.77
N GLU A 86 8.89 0.01 16.10
CA GLU A 86 9.82 1.09 15.74
C GLU A 86 10.04 1.05 14.23
N PRO A 87 9.09 1.58 13.45
CA PRO A 87 9.16 1.54 12.01
C PRO A 87 10.14 2.58 11.50
N HIS A 88 11.07 2.13 10.67
CA HIS A 88 11.92 2.99 9.86
C HIS A 88 11.59 2.73 8.40
N ILE A 89 11.32 3.79 7.64
CA ILE A 89 11.10 3.71 6.19
C ILE A 89 11.90 4.84 5.55
N ALA A 90 12.73 4.51 4.56
CA ALA A 90 13.53 5.49 3.85
C ALA A 90 13.76 5.08 2.39
N TRP A 91 13.66 6.06 1.48
CA TRP A 91 14.05 5.88 0.09
C TRP A 91 15.57 5.99 -0.06
N SER A 92 16.14 5.16 -0.94
CA SER A 92 17.56 5.18 -1.30
C SER A 92 17.73 4.89 -2.79
N GLU A 93 18.95 5.07 -3.32
CA GLU A 93 19.29 4.70 -4.70
C GLU A 93 19.10 3.20 -4.99
N ARG A 94 19.12 2.36 -3.94
CA ARG A 94 18.96 0.90 -4.06
C ARG A 94 17.49 0.45 -3.99
N GLY A 95 16.58 1.35 -3.66
CA GLY A 95 15.17 1.07 -3.43
C GLY A 95 14.68 1.55 -2.06
N LEU A 96 13.57 0.99 -1.62
CA LEU A 96 12.91 1.34 -0.36
C LEU A 96 13.48 0.50 0.78
N PHE A 97 14.13 1.16 1.73
CA PHE A 97 14.50 0.56 3.00
C PHE A 97 13.31 0.57 3.96
N PHE A 98 13.09 -0.54 4.66
CA PHE A 98 12.19 -0.60 5.79
C PHE A 98 12.62 -1.64 6.84
N SER A 99 12.13 -1.50 8.06
CA SER A 99 12.40 -2.45 9.16
C SER A 99 11.10 -2.97 9.77
N ASP A 100 11.13 -4.24 10.18
CA ASP A 100 10.13 -4.83 11.07
C ASP A 100 10.75 -5.14 12.45
N ASP A 101 10.02 -5.81 13.31
CA ASP A 101 10.49 -6.18 14.67
C ASP A 101 11.70 -7.13 14.66
N THR A 102 12.00 -7.80 13.55
CA THR A 102 12.99 -8.89 13.47
C THR A 102 14.08 -8.69 12.41
N ARG A 103 13.83 -7.86 11.40
CA ARG A 103 14.64 -7.75 10.19
C ARG A 103 14.61 -6.35 9.61
N ASP A 104 15.66 -6.07 8.85
CA ASP A 104 15.75 -4.95 7.95
C ASP A 104 15.64 -5.43 6.51
N TYR A 105 15.11 -4.57 5.65
CA TYR A 105 14.75 -4.91 4.29
C TYR A 105 15.18 -3.81 3.32
N ILE A 106 15.51 -4.22 2.10
CA ILE A 106 15.58 -3.32 0.94
C ILE A 106 14.71 -3.92 -0.16
N LEU A 107 13.59 -3.27 -0.46
CA LEU A 107 12.75 -3.60 -1.59
C LEU A 107 13.21 -2.80 -2.81
N GLY A 108 13.77 -3.49 -3.79
CA GLY A 108 14.28 -2.91 -5.02
C GLY A 108 13.49 -3.34 -6.26
N LYS A 109 14.02 -2.96 -7.43
CA LYS A 109 13.48 -3.39 -8.74
C LYS A 109 13.53 -4.91 -8.95
N ASP A 110 14.49 -5.58 -8.31
CA ASP A 110 14.77 -7.01 -8.49
C ASP A 110 14.15 -7.88 -7.37
N GLY A 111 13.40 -7.26 -6.46
CA GLY A 111 12.75 -7.94 -5.33
C GLY A 111 13.26 -7.49 -3.97
N LEU A 112 13.03 -8.35 -2.97
CA LEU A 112 13.27 -8.07 -1.55
C LEU A 112 14.59 -8.67 -1.06
N ALA A 113 15.51 -7.82 -0.61
CA ALA A 113 16.66 -8.24 0.18
C ALA A 113 16.33 -8.17 1.67
N ARG A 114 16.77 -9.17 2.45
CA ARG A 114 16.50 -9.30 3.89
C ARG A 114 17.82 -9.36 4.67
N PHE A 115 17.87 -8.66 5.79
CA PHE A 115 19.02 -8.63 6.71
C PHE A 115 18.51 -8.87 8.13
N GLY A 116 19.23 -9.65 8.92
CA GLY A 116 18.92 -9.74 10.35
C GLY A 116 19.19 -8.39 11.01
N ASN A 117 18.26 -7.91 11.85
CA ASN A 117 18.56 -6.81 12.76
C ASN A 117 18.73 -7.39 14.17
N GLU A 118 19.90 -7.15 14.76
CA GLU A 118 20.02 -7.22 16.21
C GLU A 118 19.61 -5.84 16.71
N LYS A 119 18.31 -5.62 16.89
CA LYS A 119 17.82 -4.49 17.69
C LYS A 119 18.34 -4.72 19.11
N SER A 120 19.56 -4.27 19.36
CA SER A 120 20.20 -4.32 20.67
C SER A 120 19.26 -3.62 21.63
N GLY A 121 18.63 -4.39 22.52
CA GLY A 121 17.70 -3.88 23.52
C GLY A 121 18.41 -2.89 24.44
N LEU A 122 18.47 -1.64 24.02
CA LEU A 122 18.72 -0.50 24.88
C LEU A 122 17.37 -0.15 25.52
N GLN A 123 16.95 -1.00 26.46
CA GLN A 123 16.01 -0.61 27.51
C GLN A 123 16.76 0.18 28.59
#